data_AF-A0A961I4F7-F1
#
_entry.id   AF-A0A961I4F7-F1
#
_cell.length_a   1.000
_cell.length_b   1.000
_cell.length_c   1.000
_cell.angle_alpha   90.00
_cell.angle_beta   90.00
_cell.angle_gamma   90.00
#
_symmetry.space_group_name_H-M   'P 1'
#
loop_
_entity.id
_entity.type
_entity.pdbx_description
1 polymer ?
#
loop_
_entity_poly.entity_id
_entity_poly.type
_entity_poly.pdbx_seq_one_letter_code
_entity_poly.pdbx_strand_id
1 'polypeptide(L)'
;MNIDKSKPVLVTGATGYVAGWVVKRLLEEGLIVHAAVRDPEDPAKLKYLNQVARNAPGTIKYFKADLLKSGSFADAMANCQVVFHTASPFKTDVKDPQKELVDPARLGTRNVLEEANRVESVKRVVVTSSCAAIYG
;
A
#
# COMPACT_ATOMS: atom_id res chain seq x y z
N MET A 1 -3.09 -22.52 1.88
CA MET A 1 -3.17 -21.25 2.65
C MET A 1 -4.51 -20.62 2.33
N ASN A 2 -5.40 -20.51 3.32
CA ASN A 2 -6.73 -19.92 3.12
C ASN A 2 -6.71 -18.46 3.56
N ILE A 3 -7.13 -17.55 2.68
CA ILE A 3 -7.32 -16.13 2.99
C ILE A 3 -8.81 -15.91 3.27
N ASP A 4 -9.13 -15.38 4.45
CA ASP A 4 -10.48 -14.96 4.84
C ASP A 4 -10.79 -13.60 4.21
N LYS A 5 -11.73 -13.59 3.26
CA LYS A 5 -12.13 -12.38 2.54
C LYS A 5 -12.97 -11.41 3.37
N SER A 6 -13.43 -11.82 4.56
CA SER A 6 -14.11 -10.91 5.50
C SER A 6 -13.14 -10.00 6.26
N LYS A 7 -11.84 -10.35 6.26
CA LYS A 7 -10.79 -9.53 6.87
C LYS A 7 -10.29 -8.47 5.89
N PRO A 8 -9.82 -7.32 6.39
CA PRO A 8 -9.31 -6.27 5.54
C PRO A 8 -8.04 -6.67 4.78
N VAL A 9 -7.78 -5.96 3.70
CA VAL A 9 -6.53 -6.01 2.94
C VAL A 9 -5.90 -4.62 2.92
N LEU A 10 -4.58 -4.55 3.11
CA LEU A 10 -3.85 -3.29 3.08
C LEU A 10 -3.31 -3.04 1.67
N VAL A 11 -3.49 -1.84 1.14
CA VAL A 11 -2.79 -1.35 -0.05
C VAL A 11 -1.96 -0.13 0.34
N THR A 12 -0.64 -0.24 0.27
CA THR A 12 0.27 0.89 0.55
C THR A 12 0.34 1.85 -0.63
N GLY A 13 0.40 3.17 -0.42
CA GLY A 13 0.50 4.11 -1.54
C GLY A 13 -0.75 4.10 -2.42
N ALA A 14 -1.92 3.95 -1.78
CA ALA A 14 -3.21 3.66 -2.44
C ALA A 14 -3.61 4.68 -3.54
N THR A 15 -3.11 5.92 -3.46
CA THR A 15 -3.35 6.98 -4.45
C THR A 15 -2.44 6.89 -5.68
N GLY A 16 -1.53 5.92 -5.73
CA GLY A 16 -0.64 5.68 -6.88
C GLY A 16 -1.38 5.05 -8.05
N TYR A 17 -0.78 5.11 -9.25
CA TYR A 17 -1.41 4.64 -10.48
C TYR A 17 -1.82 3.16 -10.43
N VAL A 18 -0.86 2.25 -10.20
CA VAL A 18 -1.13 0.81 -10.08
C VAL A 18 -1.99 0.51 -8.85
N ALA A 19 -1.68 1.17 -7.73
CA ALA A 19 -2.39 0.99 -6.47
C ALA A 19 -3.90 1.30 -6.60
N GLY A 20 -4.26 2.37 -7.31
CA GLY A 20 -5.66 2.75 -7.52
C GLY A 20 -6.46 1.68 -8.27
N TRP A 21 -5.86 1.02 -9.27
CA TRP A 21 -6.49 -0.10 -9.98
C TRP A 21 -6.63 -1.35 -9.10
N VAL A 22 -5.62 -1.63 -8.27
CA VAL A 22 -5.70 -2.72 -7.27
C VAL A 22 -6.83 -2.45 -6.29
N VAL A 23 -6.91 -1.24 -5.73
CA VAL A 23 -7.99 -0.82 -4.82
C VAL A 23 -9.35 -0.95 -5.50
N LYS A 24 -9.49 -0.49 -6.75
CA LYS A 24 -10.73 -0.63 -7.51
C LYS A 24 -11.17 -2.08 -7.62
N ARG A 25 -10.28 -2.98 -8.03
CA ARG A 25 -10.62 -4.39 -8.18
C ARG A 25 -11.02 -5.03 -6.84
N LEU A 26 -10.31 -4.72 -5.76
CA LEU A 26 -10.62 -5.24 -4.43
C LEU A 26 -11.99 -4.75 -3.94
N LEU A 27 -12.33 -3.49 -4.18
CA LEU A 27 -13.64 -2.94 -3.85
C LEU A 27 -14.76 -3.57 -4.69
N GLU A 28 -14.52 -3.79 -5.98
CA GLU A 28 -15.48 -4.47 -6.89
C GLU A 28 -15.76 -5.91 -6.45
N GLU A 29 -14.79 -6.58 -5.85
CA GLU A 29 -14.94 -7.92 -5.27
C GLU A 29 -15.59 -7.90 -3.87
N GLY A 30 -15.97 -6.74 -3.35
CA GLY A 30 -16.68 -6.61 -2.07
C GLY A 30 -15.78 -6.61 -0.82
N LEU A 31 -14.46 -6.44 -0.98
CA LEU A 31 -13.53 -6.49 0.16
C LEU A 31 -13.48 -5.17 0.95
N ILE A 32 -12.98 -5.29 2.18
CA ILE A 32 -12.63 -4.15 3.04
C ILE A 32 -11.17 -3.76 2.73
N VAL A 33 -10.97 -2.56 2.18
CA VAL A 33 -9.66 -2.04 1.81
C VAL A 33 -9.17 -1.04 2.84
N HIS A 34 -8.07 -1.36 3.50
CA HIS A 34 -7.26 -0.39 4.23
C HIS A 34 -6.31 0.30 3.23
N ALA A 35 -6.54 1.58 2.97
CA ALA A 35 -5.79 2.37 2.01
C ALA A 35 -4.78 3.26 2.74
N ALA A 36 -3.51 2.88 2.71
CA ALA A 36 -2.44 3.69 3.29
C ALA A 36 -2.03 4.82 2.33
N VAL A 37 -2.17 6.05 2.79
CA VAL A 37 -1.90 7.29 2.05
C VAL A 37 -1.06 8.24 2.90
N ARG A 38 -0.34 9.18 2.26
CA ARG A 38 0.49 10.15 2.99
C ARG A 38 -0.35 11.19 3.75
N ASP A 39 -1.44 11.61 3.15
CA ASP A 39 -2.36 12.57 3.73
C ASP A 39 -3.82 12.14 3.46
N PRO A 40 -4.55 11.66 4.48
CA PRO A 40 -5.95 11.29 4.35
C PRO A 40 -6.89 12.51 4.28
N GLU A 41 -6.38 13.72 4.55
CA GLU A 41 -7.16 14.95 4.52
C GLU A 41 -7.07 15.68 3.17
N ASP A 42 -6.36 15.13 2.18
CA ASP A 42 -6.23 15.71 0.83
C ASP A 42 -7.36 15.21 -0.09
N PRO A 43 -8.47 15.97 -0.28
CA PRO A 43 -9.60 15.53 -1.08
C PRO A 43 -9.24 15.38 -2.56
N ALA A 44 -8.24 16.11 -3.07
CA ALA A 44 -7.84 16.03 -4.47
C ALA A 44 -7.15 14.69 -4.76
N LYS A 45 -6.28 14.21 -3.85
CA LYS A 45 -5.65 12.89 -3.97
C LYS A 45 -6.63 11.75 -3.77
N LEU A 46 -7.64 11.92 -2.92
CA LEU A 46 -8.63 10.88 -2.63
C LEU A 46 -9.81 10.83 -3.60
N LYS A 47 -10.01 11.86 -4.43
CA LYS A 47 -11.17 12.01 -5.33
C LYS A 47 -11.49 10.75 -6.12
N TYR A 48 -10.49 10.15 -6.76
CA TYR A 48 -10.67 8.94 -7.57
C TYR A 48 -11.09 7.72 -6.74
N LEU A 49 -10.40 7.45 -5.63
CA LEU A 49 -10.70 6.31 -4.75
C LEU A 49 -12.09 6.44 -4.12
N ASN A 50 -12.48 7.65 -3.73
CA ASN A 50 -13.82 7.96 -3.23
C ASN A 50 -14.90 7.72 -4.30
N GLN A 51 -14.64 8.06 -5.56
CA GLN A 51 -15.57 7.80 -6.66
C GLN A 51 -15.74 6.30 -6.89
N VAL A 52 -14.64 5.54 -6.88
CA VAL A 52 -14.66 4.08 -7.03
C VAL A 52 -15.42 3.43 -5.89
N ALA A 53 -15.15 3.82 -4.64
CA ALA A 53 -15.81 3.25 -3.47
C ALA A 53 -17.32 3.49 -3.43
N ARG A 54 -17.81 4.62 -3.97
CA ARG A 54 -19.26 4.88 -4.09
C ARG A 54 -19.99 3.93 -5.05
N ASN A 55 -19.25 3.35 -6.01
CA ASN A 55 -19.81 2.55 -7.09
C ASN A 55 -19.50 1.04 -6.94
N ALA A 56 -18.96 0.62 -5.80
CA ALA A 56 -18.51 -0.75 -5.58
C ALA A 56 -19.09 -1.30 -4.26
N PRO A 57 -19.29 -2.63 -4.14
CA PRO A 57 -19.85 -3.24 -2.93
C PRO A 57 -18.88 -3.26 -1.73
N GLY A 58 -17.58 -3.12 -1.98
CA GLY A 58 -16.56 -3.08 -0.92
C GLY A 58 -16.52 -1.75 -0.18
N THR A 59 -15.69 -1.69 0.88
CA THR A 59 -15.51 -0.48 1.68
C THR A 59 -14.05 -0.07 1.73
N ILE A 60 -13.79 1.23 1.82
CA ILE A 60 -12.43 1.77 1.93
C ILE A 60 -12.29 2.55 3.23
N LYS A 61 -11.16 2.36 3.92
CA LYS A 61 -10.75 3.15 5.08
C LYS A 61 -9.35 3.70 4.83
N TYR A 62 -9.17 5.01 4.96
CA TYR A 62 -7.89 5.67 4.76
C TYR A 62 -7.07 5.68 6.04
N PHE A 63 -5.77 5.44 5.91
CA PHE A 63 -4.82 5.50 7.01
C PHE A 63 -3.64 6.36 6.61
N LYS A 64 -3.25 7.28 7.49
CA LYS A 64 -2.03 8.06 7.32
C LYS A 64 -0.82 7.16 7.55
N ALA A 65 0.02 6.98 6.53
CA ALA A 65 1.25 6.21 6.63
C ALA A 65 2.36 6.85 5.79
N ASP A 66 3.59 6.71 6.25
CA ASP A 66 4.79 7.18 5.57
C ASP A 66 5.78 6.04 5.44
N LEU A 67 6.16 5.76 4.20
CA LEU A 67 7.06 4.68 3.83
C LEU A 67 8.39 4.72 4.61
N LEU A 68 8.89 5.91 4.94
CA LEU A 68 10.19 6.08 5.61
C LEU A 68 10.07 6.19 7.13
N LYS A 69 8.85 6.23 7.68
CA LYS A 69 8.60 6.27 9.12
C LYS A 69 8.28 4.86 9.63
N SER A 70 9.17 4.29 10.44
CA SER A 70 8.96 3.00 11.08
C SER A 70 7.68 3.00 11.94
N GLY A 71 6.94 1.89 11.90
CA GLY A 71 5.66 1.73 12.61
C GLY A 71 4.47 2.49 12.00
N SER A 72 4.66 3.29 10.95
CA SER A 72 3.56 4.10 10.39
C SER A 72 2.45 3.29 9.73
N PHE A 73 2.71 2.01 9.43
CA PHE A 73 1.73 1.09 8.85
C PHE A 73 0.97 0.25 9.89
N ALA A 74 1.30 0.33 11.18
CA ALA A 74 0.73 -0.54 12.22
C ALA A 74 -0.82 -0.47 12.22
N ASP A 75 -1.38 0.73 12.30
CA ASP A 75 -2.83 0.94 12.31
C ASP A 75 -3.49 0.50 10.99
N ALA A 76 -2.82 0.75 9.86
CA ALA A 76 -3.31 0.38 8.54
C ALA A 76 -3.28 -1.14 8.31
N MET A 77 -2.35 -1.84 8.96
CA MET A 77 -2.13 -3.27 8.80
C MET A 77 -2.88 -4.10 9.84
N ALA A 78 -3.37 -3.48 10.92
CA ALA A 78 -4.14 -4.12 11.96
C ALA A 78 -5.30 -4.95 11.39
N ASN A 79 -5.36 -6.23 11.78
CA ASN A 79 -6.33 -7.23 11.32
C ASN A 79 -6.30 -7.55 9.82
N CYS A 80 -5.37 -7.00 9.04
CA CYS A 80 -5.25 -7.35 7.63
C CYS A 80 -4.71 -8.76 7.45
N GLN A 81 -5.19 -9.47 6.43
CA GLN A 81 -4.62 -10.77 6.04
C GLN A 81 -3.63 -10.68 4.89
N VAL A 82 -3.83 -9.72 3.98
CA VAL A 82 -2.98 -9.52 2.81
C VAL A 82 -2.51 -8.07 2.78
N VAL A 83 -1.23 -7.88 2.51
CA VAL A 83 -0.62 -6.57 2.28
C VAL A 83 -0.15 -6.50 0.83
N PHE A 84 -0.72 -5.57 0.06
CA PHE A 84 -0.24 -5.19 -1.27
C PHE A 84 0.70 -4.00 -1.12
N HIS A 85 2.01 -4.28 -1.16
CA HIS A 85 3.03 -3.25 -1.12
C HIS A 85 3.30 -2.72 -2.54
N THR A 86 2.67 -1.60 -2.86
CA THR A 86 2.81 -0.89 -4.14
C THR A 86 3.43 0.51 -3.99
N ALA A 87 3.64 0.98 -2.76
CA ALA A 87 4.25 2.28 -2.48
C ALA A 87 5.74 2.26 -2.84
N SER A 88 6.20 3.28 -3.57
CA SER A 88 7.61 3.44 -3.94
C SER A 88 8.00 4.91 -3.90
N PRO A 89 9.19 5.26 -3.39
CA PRO A 89 9.70 6.63 -3.37
C PRO A 89 10.37 7.00 -4.73
N PHE A 90 9.80 6.52 -5.84
CA PHE A 90 10.38 6.68 -7.16
C PHE A 90 10.37 8.13 -7.63
N LYS A 91 11.52 8.60 -8.12
CA LYS A 91 11.72 9.92 -8.73
C LYS A 91 12.53 9.76 -10.01
N THR A 92 12.26 10.60 -11.00
CA THR A 92 12.96 10.60 -12.30
C THR A 92 14.14 11.56 -12.33
N ASP A 93 14.08 12.66 -11.56
CA ASP A 93 15.17 13.64 -11.43
C ASP A 93 15.92 13.39 -10.11
N VAL A 94 17.18 12.94 -10.21
CA VAL A 94 17.95 12.41 -9.09
C VAL A 94 19.41 12.79 -9.22
N LYS A 95 19.98 13.41 -8.18
CA LYS A 95 21.39 13.83 -8.16
C LYS A 95 22.28 12.81 -7.47
N ASP A 96 21.81 12.25 -6.36
CA ASP A 96 22.46 11.16 -5.62
C ASP A 96 21.55 9.91 -5.65
N PRO A 97 21.73 9.01 -6.63
CA PRO A 97 20.89 7.82 -6.77
C PRO A 97 20.85 6.92 -5.54
N GLN A 98 21.96 6.85 -4.80
CA GLN A 98 22.03 6.02 -3.60
C GLN A 98 21.10 6.58 -2.53
N LYS A 99 21.25 7.85 -2.17
CA LYS A 99 20.48 8.47 -1.08
C LYS A 99 19.04 8.80 -1.45
N GLU A 100 18.79 9.13 -2.72
CA GLU A 100 17.49 9.64 -3.14
C GLU A 100 16.56 8.56 -3.73
N LEU A 101 17.10 7.41 -4.17
CA LEU A 101 16.30 6.29 -4.71
C LEU A 101 16.55 4.99 -3.97
N VAL A 102 17.80 4.51 -3.92
CA VAL A 102 18.10 3.14 -3.47
C VAL A 102 17.83 2.99 -1.97
N ASP A 103 18.40 3.87 -1.14
CA ASP A 103 18.22 3.85 0.30
C ASP A 103 16.74 3.98 0.72
N PRO A 104 15.96 4.95 0.21
CA PRO A 104 14.55 5.07 0.59
C PRO A 104 13.71 3.90 0.05
N ALA A 105 14.00 3.34 -1.12
CA ALA A 105 13.31 2.15 -1.61
C ALA A 105 13.58 0.93 -0.71
N ARG A 106 14.85 0.70 -0.34
CA ARG A 106 15.23 -0.40 0.56
C ARG A 106 14.65 -0.23 1.95
N LEU A 107 14.77 0.95 2.54
CA LEU A 107 14.22 1.26 3.87
C LEU A 107 12.69 1.15 3.87
N GLY A 108 12.05 1.66 2.83
CA GLY A 108 10.61 1.61 2.67
C GLY A 108 10.05 0.20 2.66
N THR A 109 10.59 -0.65 1.78
CA THR A 109 10.17 -2.06 1.71
C THR A 109 10.47 -2.79 3.01
N ARG A 110 11.62 -2.53 3.64
CA ARG A 110 11.96 -3.10 4.96
C ARG A 110 10.93 -2.72 6.01
N ASN A 111 10.56 -1.44 6.12
CA ASN A 111 9.58 -0.97 7.10
C ASN A 111 8.23 -1.70 6.95
N VAL A 112 7.76 -1.91 5.72
CA VAL A 112 6.51 -2.63 5.45
C VAL A 112 6.62 -4.12 5.82
N LEU A 113 7.72 -4.78 5.47
CA LEU A 113 7.92 -6.20 5.75
C LEU A 113 8.13 -6.47 7.25
N GLU A 114 8.86 -5.59 7.95
CA GLU A 114 9.04 -5.69 9.39
C GLU A 114 7.72 -5.48 10.14
N GLU A 115 6.88 -4.54 9.70
CA GLU A 115 5.54 -4.37 10.28
C GLU A 115 4.65 -5.60 10.01
N ALA A 116 4.69 -6.15 8.80
CA ALA A 116 3.97 -7.37 8.45
C ALA A 116 4.38 -8.57 9.32
N ASN A 117 5.66 -8.66 9.71
CA ASN A 117 6.13 -9.70 10.63
C ASN A 117 5.62 -9.49 12.07
N ARG A 118 5.32 -8.25 12.48
CA ARG A 118 4.77 -7.96 13.82
C ARG A 118 3.27 -8.19 13.91
N VAL A 119 2.55 -8.16 12.79
CA VAL A 119 1.09 -8.31 12.74
C VAL A 119 0.71 -9.76 12.44
N GLU A 120 0.36 -10.53 13.48
CA GLU A 120 0.05 -11.97 13.38
C GLU A 120 -1.06 -12.33 12.38
N SER A 121 -1.99 -11.39 12.12
CA SER A 121 -3.08 -11.60 11.17
C SER A 121 -2.60 -11.62 9.72
N VAL A 122 -1.48 -10.97 9.40
CA VAL A 122 -0.94 -10.93 8.05
C VAL A 122 -0.42 -12.31 7.69
N LYS A 123 -0.95 -12.85 6.59
CA LYS A 123 -0.56 -14.16 6.09
C LYS A 123 0.21 -14.07 4.77
N ARG A 124 0.02 -13.00 3.99
CA ARG A 124 0.71 -12.80 2.70
C ARG A 124 1.04 -11.33 2.47
N VAL A 125 2.26 -11.09 2.02
CA VAL A 125 2.66 -9.81 1.41
C VAL A 125 2.85 -10.03 -0.09
N VAL A 126 2.21 -9.20 -0.89
CA VAL A 126 2.39 -9.12 -2.35
C VAL A 126 3.16 -7.83 -2.62
N VAL A 127 4.40 -7.96 -3.11
CA VAL A 127 5.27 -6.82 -3.41
C VAL A 127 5.23 -6.54 -4.91
N THR A 128 4.90 -5.30 -5.28
CA THR A 128 5.03 -4.85 -6.67
C THR A 128 6.48 -4.47 -6.94
N SER A 129 7.20 -5.37 -7.60
CA SER A 129 8.56 -5.13 -8.11
C SER A 129 8.51 -4.39 -9.46
N SER A 130 9.61 -4.40 -10.20
CA SER A 130 9.74 -3.80 -11.53
C SER A 130 10.54 -4.72 -12.45
N CYS A 131 10.32 -4.62 -13.76
CA CYS A 131 11.23 -5.23 -14.75
C CYS A 131 12.67 -4.73 -14.59
N ALA A 132 12.86 -3.53 -14.03
CA ALA A 132 14.18 -3.00 -13.72
C ALA A 132 14.98 -3.88 -12.74
N ALA A 133 14.32 -4.70 -11.91
CA ALA A 133 15.00 -5.56 -10.94
C ALA A 133 15.54 -6.87 -11.54
N ILE A 134 15.25 -7.16 -12.81
CA ILE A 134 15.68 -8.38 -13.51
C ILE A 134 16.66 -8.10 -14.66
N TYR A 135 16.93 -6.83 -14.96
CA TYR A 135 18.01 -6.48 -15.87
C TYR A 135 19.34 -6.60 -15.13
N GLY A 136 20.20 -7.50 -15.59
CA GLY A 136 21.52 -7.81 -15.05
C GLY A 136 22.38 -8.52 -16.07
#